data_AF-A0A6A2WN84-F1
#
_entry.id   AF-A0A6A2WN84-F1
#
_cell.length_a   1.000
_cell.length_b   1.000
_cell.length_c   1.000
_cell.angle_alpha   90.00
_cell.angle_beta   90.00
_cell.angle_gamma   90.00
#
_symmetry.space_group_name_H-M   'P 1'
#
loop_
_entity.id
_entity.type
_entity.pdbx_description
1 polymer ?
#
loop_
_entity_poly.entity_id
_entity_poly.type
_entity_poly.pdbx_seq_one_letter_code
_entity_poly.pdbx_strand_id
1 'polypeptide(L)'
;MKFHLPVSGTIGKFINIPGCLYTVNPIAVNSKYCNVFTENKRTVTIISTAEFGKVAFVAIGATMVGSITFVKKEGDIGKKEMSLDIFHLEEAQ
;
A
#
# COMPACT_ATOMS: atom_id res chain seq x y z
N MET A 1 -5.57 -7.32 -7.58
CA MET A 1 -6.23 -7.41 -6.24
C MET A 1 -6.67 -6.01 -5.83
N LYS A 2 -7.82 -5.85 -5.18
CA LYS A 2 -8.38 -4.55 -4.84
C LYS A 2 -8.43 -4.38 -3.33
N PHE A 3 -7.93 -3.26 -2.81
CA PHE A 3 -8.05 -2.94 -1.39
C PHE A 3 -9.00 -1.78 -1.14
N HIS A 4 -9.63 -1.85 0.02
CA HIS A 4 -10.58 -0.87 0.50
C HIS A 4 -9.95 -0.03 1.61
N LEU A 5 -10.46 1.20 1.77
CA LEU A 5 -10.12 2.08 2.87
C LEU A 5 -10.43 1.37 4.20
N PRO A 6 -9.44 1.21 5.09
CA PRO A 6 -9.65 0.59 6.39
C PRO A 6 -10.43 1.51 7.35
N VAL A 7 -10.39 2.83 7.09
CA VAL A 7 -10.98 3.89 7.91
C VAL A 7 -11.53 5.01 7.03
N SER A 8 -12.52 5.74 7.54
CA SER A 8 -13.02 6.96 6.91
C SER A 8 -12.12 8.15 7.26
N GLY A 9 -11.84 9.02 6.29
CA GLY A 9 -11.01 10.20 6.52
C GLY A 9 -10.52 10.88 5.24
N THR A 10 -9.71 11.92 5.41
CA THR A 10 -9.10 12.67 4.31
C THR A 10 -7.78 12.00 3.92
N ILE A 11 -7.66 11.66 2.63
CA ILE A 11 -6.50 10.96 2.08
C ILE A 11 -5.36 11.96 1.87
N GLY A 12 -4.19 11.66 2.41
CA GLY A 12 -2.98 12.44 2.20
C GLY A 12 -2.24 12.08 0.92
N LYS A 13 -1.09 12.73 0.71
CA LYS A 13 -0.19 12.45 -0.40
C LYS A 13 0.23 10.98 -0.46
N PHE A 14 0.24 10.42 -1.66
CA PHE A 14 0.85 9.12 -1.94
C PHE A 14 2.36 9.30 -2.16
N ILE A 15 3.16 8.67 -1.30
CA ILE A 15 4.62 8.70 -1.35
C ILE A 15 5.10 7.34 -1.87
N ASN A 16 5.59 7.32 -3.12
CA ASN A 16 6.19 6.14 -3.71
C ASN A 16 7.63 6.00 -3.23
N ILE A 17 7.96 4.81 -2.72
CA ILE A 17 9.29 4.47 -2.22
C ILE A 17 9.81 3.33 -3.10
N PRO A 18 10.90 3.53 -3.85
CA PRO A 18 11.49 2.47 -4.67
C PRO A 18 12.08 1.38 -3.78
N GLY A 19 12.22 0.18 -4.34
CA GLY A 19 12.74 -0.98 -3.63
C GLY A 19 12.70 -2.24 -4.49
N CYS A 20 13.09 -3.37 -3.89
CA CYS A 20 13.02 -4.69 -4.52
C CYS A 20 11.56 -5.18 -4.64
N LEU A 21 11.37 -6.34 -5.26
CA LEU A 21 10.07 -7.01 -5.35
C LEU A 21 10.20 -8.45 -4.86
N TYR A 22 10.58 -8.61 -3.60
CA TYR A 22 10.61 -9.93 -2.95
C TYR A 22 9.20 -10.50 -2.85
N THR A 23 9.09 -11.83 -2.88
CA THR A 23 7.81 -12.52 -2.71
C THR A 23 7.28 -12.30 -1.30
N VAL A 24 5.97 -12.13 -1.19
CA VAL A 24 5.29 -11.98 0.10
C VAL A 24 4.57 -13.29 0.40
N ASN A 25 5.22 -14.11 1.22
CA ASN A 25 4.64 -15.32 1.80
C ASN A 25 5.14 -15.48 3.24
N PRO A 26 4.51 -16.34 4.06
CA PRO A 26 4.87 -16.48 5.47
C PRO A 26 6.35 -16.80 5.73
N ILE A 27 7.02 -17.53 4.83
CA ILE A 27 8.44 -17.87 4.97
C ILE A 27 9.30 -16.62 4.74
N ALA A 28 9.04 -15.88 3.68
CA ALA A 28 9.77 -14.66 3.34
C ALA A 28 9.59 -13.56 4.40
N VAL A 29 8.37 -13.38 4.92
CA VAL A 29 8.06 -12.40 5.97
C VAL A 29 8.84 -12.66 7.26
N ASN A 30 9.13 -13.92 7.59
CA ASN A 30 9.85 -14.30 8.80
C ASN A 30 11.35 -14.56 8.55
N SER A 31 11.83 -14.30 7.34
CA SER A 31 13.23 -14.46 6.98
C SER A 31 14.09 -13.38 7.63
N LYS A 32 15.30 -13.76 8.07
CA LYS A 32 16.33 -12.79 8.50
C LYS A 32 17.10 -12.18 7.33
N TYR A 33 16.92 -12.73 6.12
CA TYR A 33 17.70 -12.39 4.94
C TYR A 33 17.03 -11.40 3.99
N CYS A 34 15.73 -11.13 4.18
CA CYS A 34 15.01 -10.12 3.43
C CYS A 34 13.97 -9.46 4.33
N ASN A 35 13.89 -8.13 4.30
CA ASN A 35 12.84 -7.39 5.00
C ASN A 35 11.78 -6.93 4.00
N VAL A 36 10.80 -7.80 3.75
CA VAL A 36 9.75 -7.57 2.75
C VAL A 36 8.97 -6.27 2.98
N PHE A 37 8.86 -5.78 4.21
CA PHE A 37 8.08 -4.56 4.50
C PHE A 37 8.84 -3.26 4.22
N THR A 38 10.18 -3.28 4.32
CA THR A 38 11.01 -2.08 4.20
C THR A 38 11.87 -2.06 2.95
N GLU A 39 12.19 -3.21 2.40
CA GLU A 39 13.02 -3.34 1.19
C GLU A 39 12.18 -3.40 -0.08
N ASN A 40 10.93 -3.86 0.00
CA ASN A 40 10.08 -3.85 -1.19
C ASN A 40 9.67 -2.42 -1.59
N LYS A 41 9.53 -2.23 -2.90
CA LYS A 41 8.82 -1.09 -3.49
C LYS A 41 7.46 -0.97 -2.83
N ARG A 42 7.12 0.23 -2.38
CA ARG A 42 5.87 0.47 -1.65
C ARG A 42 5.37 1.89 -1.84
N THR A 43 4.09 2.08 -1.58
CA THR A 43 3.49 3.40 -1.53
C THR A 43 2.85 3.62 -0.17
N VAL A 44 3.12 4.78 0.43
CA VAL A 44 2.56 5.17 1.73
C VAL A 44 1.62 6.34 1.55
N THR A 45 0.47 6.32 2.22
CA THR A 45 -0.37 7.50 2.40
C THR A 45 -0.82 7.60 3.87
N ILE A 46 -1.04 8.82 4.34
CA ILE A 46 -1.61 9.09 5.66
C ILE A 46 -3.06 9.50 5.49
N ILE A 47 -3.97 8.78 6.14
CA ILE A 47 -5.38 9.10 6.20
C ILE A 47 -5.62 9.86 7.51
N SER A 48 -6.07 11.11 7.41
CA SER A 48 -6.46 11.91 8.56
C SER A 48 -7.89 11.58 8.93
N THR A 49 -8.09 10.98 10.10
CA THR A 49 -9.37 10.48 10.59
C THR A 49 -9.80 11.23 11.84
N ALA A 50 -11.10 11.34 12.06
CA ALA A 50 -11.64 11.93 13.30
C ALA A 50 -11.54 10.96 14.49
N GLU A 51 -11.65 9.65 14.26
CA GLU A 51 -11.74 8.62 15.31
C GLU A 51 -10.38 8.10 15.76
N PHE A 52 -9.43 7.92 14.84
CA PHE A 52 -8.14 7.26 15.09
C PHE A 52 -6.94 8.20 14.92
N GLY A 53 -7.17 9.51 14.71
CA GLY A 53 -6.12 10.46 14.34
C GLY A 53 -5.53 10.13 12.97
N LYS A 54 -4.20 10.07 12.85
CA LYS A 54 -3.51 9.78 11.59
C LYS A 54 -3.28 8.28 11.43
N VAL A 55 -3.83 7.67 10.38
CA VAL A 55 -3.65 6.26 10.04
C VAL A 55 -2.75 6.15 8.81
N ALA A 56 -1.65 5.41 8.92
CA ALA A 56 -0.80 5.12 7.76
C ALA A 56 -1.35 3.89 7.00
N PHE A 57 -1.54 4.05 5.70
CA PHE A 57 -1.79 2.95 4.78
C PHE A 57 -0.54 2.71 3.95
N VAL A 58 -0.06 1.46 3.93
CA VAL A 58 1.18 1.07 3.25
C VAL A 58 0.88 -0.07 2.28
N ALA A 59 0.93 0.24 0.98
CA ALA A 59 0.79 -0.73 -0.09
C ALA A 59 2.18 -1.30 -0.44
N ILE A 60 2.41 -2.57 -0.12
CA ILE A 60 3.69 -3.26 -0.35
C ILE A 60 3.63 -4.04 -1.66
N GLY A 61 4.50 -3.71 -2.62
CA GLY A 61 4.66 -4.48 -3.85
C GLY A 61 5.30 -5.84 -3.57
N ALA A 62 5.17 -6.76 -4.53
CA ALA A 62 5.71 -8.12 -4.42
C ALA A 62 6.12 -8.64 -5.81
N THR A 63 6.80 -9.79 -5.84
CA THR A 63 7.05 -10.51 -7.10
C THR A 63 5.73 -10.73 -7.85
N MET A 64 5.73 -10.51 -9.17
CA MET A 64 4.53 -10.55 -10.03
C MET A 64 3.48 -9.45 -9.74
N VAL A 65 3.80 -8.43 -8.95
CA VAL A 65 2.93 -7.28 -8.66
C VAL A 65 3.68 -5.97 -8.95
N GLY A 66 3.81 -5.64 -10.24
CA GLY A 66 4.66 -4.53 -10.69
C GLY A 66 4.11 -3.13 -10.43
N SER A 67 2.78 -2.98 -10.35
CA SER A 67 2.14 -1.67 -10.20
C SER A 67 0.91 -1.65 -9.27
N ILE A 68 0.75 -0.52 -8.59
CA ILE A 68 -0.38 -0.21 -7.71
C ILE A 68 -0.98 1.10 -8.21
N THR A 69 -2.27 1.06 -8.55
CA THR A 69 -3.01 2.24 -9.00
C THR A 69 -3.99 2.66 -7.92
N PHE A 70 -3.84 3.89 -7.43
CA PHE A 70 -4.77 4.47 -6.48
C PHE A 70 -5.97 5.07 -7.22
N VAL A 71 -7.17 4.69 -6.81
CA VAL A 71 -8.43 5.21 -7.39
C VAL A 71 -8.85 6.54 -6.74
N LYS A 72 -8.18 6.91 -5.65
CA LYS A 72 -8.35 8.16 -4.92
C LYS A 72 -7.13 9.05 -5.05
N LYS A 73 -7.32 10.34 -4.82
CA LYS A 73 -6.28 11.37 -4.89
C LYS A 73 -6.06 12.01 -3.51
N GLU A 74 -4.93 12.69 -3.38
CA GLU A 74 -4.68 13.54 -2.20
C GLU A 74 -5.81 14.57 -2.05
N GLY A 75 -6.29 14.74 -0.82
CA GLY A 75 -7.41 15.63 -0.48
C GLY A 75 -8.79 14.98 -0.57
N ASP A 76 -8.93 13.80 -1.20
CA ASP A 76 -10.21 13.11 -1.28
C ASP A 76 -10.71 12.69 0.10
N ILE A 77 -12.01 12.86 0.34
CA ILE A 77 -12.69 12.30 1.51
C ILE A 77 -13.13 10.88 1.18
N GLY A 78 -12.56 9.91 1.88
CA GLY A 78 -12.87 8.49 1.78
C GLY A 78 -13.77 8.02 2.90
N LYS A 79 -14.66 7.07 2.60
CA LYS A 79 -15.38 6.28 3.62
C LYS A 79 -14.77 4.89 3.72
N LYS A 80 -14.78 4.30 4.92
CA LYS A 80 -14.44 2.89 5.14
C LYS A 80 -15.18 2.00 4.12
N GLU A 81 -14.55 0.92 3.68
CA GLU A 81 -15.03 0.00 2.63
C GLU A 81 -14.99 0.57 1.19
N MET A 82 -14.82 1.88 0.99
CA MET A 82 -14.62 2.40 -0.37
C MET A 82 -13.27 1.96 -0.92
N SER A 83 -13.22 1.79 -2.24
CA SER A 83 -12.01 1.38 -2.94
C SER A 83 -10.90 2.42 -2.81
N LEU A 84 -9.69 1.98 -2.47
CA LEU A 84 -8.50 2.84 -2.37
C LEU A 84 -7.54 2.59 -3.51
N ASP A 85 -7.26 1.32 -3.81
CA ASP A 85 -6.28 0.94 -4.81
C ASP A 85 -6.61 -0.37 -5.53
N ILE A 86 -5.85 -0.61 -6.59
CA ILE A 86 -5.83 -1.83 -7.38
C ILE A 86 -4.37 -2.21 -7.64
N PHE A 87 -4.01 -3.41 -7.19
CA PHE A 87 -2.74 -4.06 -7.47
C PHE A 87 -2.84 -4.82 -8.79
N HIS A 88 -1.95 -4.50 -9.73
CA HIS A 88 -1.84 -5.13 -11.04
C HIS A 88 -0.73 -6.17 -11.03
N LEU A 89 -1.02 -7.32 -11.63
CA LEU A 89 -0.03 -8.38 -11.77
C LEU A 89 0.82 -8.08 -13.01
N GLU A 90 2.10 -7.82 -12.80
CA GLU A 90 3.08 -7.55 -13.85
C GLU A 90 4.40 -8.22 -13.44
N GLU A 91 5.10 -8.79 -14.40
CA GLU A 91 6.43 -9.34 -14.16
C GLU A 91 7.38 -8.21 -13.74
N ALA A 92 8.18 -8.48 -12.70
CA ALA A 92 9.23 -7.56 -12.27
C ALA A 92 10.33 -7.58 -13.34
N GLN A 93 10.48 -6.48 -14.10
CA GLN A 93 11.64 -6.25 -14.96
C GLN A 93 12.89 -5.96 -14.13
#